data_AF-A0A388JWJ9-F1
#
_entry.id   AF-A0A388JWJ9-F1
#
_cell.length_a   1.000
_cell.length_b   1.000
_cell.length_c   1.000
_cell.angle_alpha   90.00
_cell.angle_beta   90.00
_cell.angle_gamma   90.00
#
_symmetry.space_group_name_H-M   'P 1'
#
loop_
_entity.id
_entity.type
_entity.pdbx_description
1 polymer ?
#
loop_
_entity_poly.entity_id
_entity_poly.type
_entity_poly.pdbx_seq_one_letter_code
_entity_poly.pdbx_strand_id
1 'polypeptide(L)'
;MATSAAAGGAVVSQVGSPGGEWELGSPVLQGMTGQQPGESISDFATHVLAVSKLVAKEEQRQADAAAELLRRQQEAAEAQHRQQEAAANAVQRLRQEVAASLHQQELECASTLRGWHFTPTDGHSQPSAEEETKDDISKFIARLLLTCNWQQPELERLKHVIKETRDMHSHTNHSFNACLDNLEDDDAASAHAGPSSSESSTRELEERIDRVVATIGDLGTLASSNDQPTTHNR
;
A
#
# COMPACT_ATOMS: atom_id res chain seq x y z
N MET A 1 -8.21 52.54 12.12
CA MET A 1 -9.21 52.77 13.19
C MET A 1 -9.06 51.64 14.20
N ALA A 2 -8.80 51.78 15.48
CA ALA A 2 -8.44 52.90 16.35
C ALA A 2 -7.89 52.26 17.64
N THR A 3 -6.76 52.76 18.17
CA THR A 3 -6.49 53.14 19.58
C THR A 3 -6.78 52.12 20.72
N SER A 4 -5.98 51.91 21.77
CA SER A 4 -5.24 52.83 22.66
C SER A 4 -4.56 51.94 23.75
N ALA A 5 -3.29 52.14 24.14
CA ALA A 5 -2.82 52.89 25.33
C ALA A 5 -3.18 52.20 26.69
N ALA A 6 -2.38 52.17 27.77
CA ALA A 6 -1.14 52.81 28.20
C ALA A 6 -0.72 52.19 29.58
N ALA A 7 0.38 52.73 30.13
CA ALA A 7 0.83 52.72 31.54
C ALA A 7 1.81 51.58 31.90
N GLY A 8 2.96 51.85 32.54
CA GLY A 8 3.48 53.08 33.11
C GLY A 8 4.67 52.73 34.01
N GLY A 9 5.46 53.73 34.40
CA GLY A 9 6.42 53.59 35.51
C GLY A 9 7.85 53.97 35.16
N ALA A 10 8.11 55.27 35.02
CA ALA A 10 9.43 55.83 35.24
C ALA A 10 9.67 55.94 36.75
N VAL A 11 10.84 55.51 37.25
CA VAL A 11 11.39 56.05 38.49
C VAL A 11 12.82 56.52 38.22
N VAL A 12 13.03 57.78 38.58
CA VAL A 12 14.28 58.51 38.50
C VAL A 12 15.03 58.32 39.83
N SER A 13 16.35 58.14 39.78
CA SER A 13 17.30 58.53 40.84
C SER A 13 18.70 58.45 40.23
N GLN A 14 19.26 59.59 39.81
CA GLN A 14 20.06 60.55 40.58
C GLN A 14 21.57 60.25 40.47
N VAL A 15 22.20 61.14 39.68
CA VAL A 15 23.53 61.77 39.81
C VAL A 15 24.73 60.96 40.33
N GLY A 16 25.78 60.93 39.50
CA GLY A 16 27.14 60.56 39.87
C GLY A 16 28.08 60.75 38.67
N SER A 17 28.56 61.96 38.45
CA SER A 17 29.76 62.22 37.63
C SER A 17 31.01 61.99 38.48
N PRO A 18 32.08 61.41 37.91
CA PRO A 18 33.25 62.21 37.53
C PRO A 18 33.71 61.84 36.11
N GLY A 19 34.23 62.73 35.26
CA GLY A 19 35.42 63.54 35.50
C GLY A 19 36.68 62.73 35.11
N GLY A 20 37.03 62.72 33.82
CA GLY A 20 38.24 62.09 33.25
C GLY A 20 38.10 62.00 31.72
N GLU A 21 38.54 63.02 30.99
CA GLU A 21 39.84 63.08 30.28
C GLU A 21 39.85 62.29 28.96
N TRP A 22 40.26 63.00 27.90
CA TRP A 22 40.01 62.71 26.51
C TRP A 22 41.09 61.79 25.94
N GLU A 23 40.75 60.53 25.66
CA GLU A 23 41.48 59.74 24.67
C GLU A 23 40.54 59.44 23.50
N LEU A 24 40.58 60.31 22.49
CA LEU A 24 40.10 59.99 21.15
C LEU A 24 41.10 59.00 20.52
N GLY A 25 41.03 57.74 20.94
CA GLY A 25 41.52 56.63 20.15
C GLY A 25 40.69 56.58 18.87
N SER A 26 41.33 56.82 17.72
CA SER A 26 40.70 56.69 16.40
C SER A 26 39.87 55.40 16.34
N PRO A 27 38.57 55.45 16.03
CA PRO A 27 37.82 54.22 15.83
C PRO A 27 38.44 53.54 14.62
N VAL A 28 39.08 52.39 14.85
CA VAL A 28 39.31 51.43 13.78
C VAL A 28 37.93 51.22 13.16
N LEU A 29 37.73 51.71 11.94
CA LEU A 29 36.55 51.43 11.14
C LEU A 29 36.62 49.93 10.83
N GLN A 30 36.20 49.13 11.80
CA GLN A 30 36.07 47.69 11.67
C GLN A 30 34.97 47.49 10.65
N GLY A 31 35.36 47.28 9.38
CA GLY A 31 34.42 47.08 8.28
C GLY A 31 33.39 46.01 8.64
N MET A 32 32.19 46.14 8.09
CA MET A 32 31.13 45.15 8.32
C MET A 32 31.57 43.78 7.81
N THR A 33 31.11 42.70 8.45
CA THR A 33 31.43 41.33 8.02
C THR A 33 31.04 41.14 6.55
N GLY A 34 32.03 40.83 5.70
CA GLY A 34 31.84 40.65 4.25
C GLY A 34 32.10 41.91 3.38
N GLN A 35 32.36 43.07 3.99
CA GLN A 35 32.79 44.29 3.29
C GLN A 35 34.25 44.14 2.82
N GLN A 36 34.53 44.49 1.57
CA GLN A 36 35.88 44.36 1.01
C GLN A 36 36.82 45.46 1.54
N PRO A 37 38.14 45.21 1.69
CA PRO A 37 39.08 46.23 2.14
C PRO A 37 39.09 47.45 1.19
N GLY A 38 38.75 48.63 1.72
CA GLY A 38 38.70 49.89 0.95
C GLY A 38 37.36 50.20 0.27
N GLU A 39 36.35 49.33 0.41
CA GLU A 39 34.99 49.57 -0.11
C GLU A 39 34.22 50.56 0.77
N SER A 40 33.50 51.51 0.17
CA SER A 40 32.60 52.41 0.90
C SER A 40 31.36 51.65 1.40
N ILE A 41 30.82 52.07 2.55
CA ILE A 41 29.58 51.48 3.11
C ILE A 41 28.41 51.53 2.11
N SER A 42 28.34 52.56 1.26
CA SER A 42 27.31 52.69 0.23
C SER A 42 27.44 51.64 -0.88
N ASP A 43 28.67 51.33 -1.28
CA ASP A 43 28.94 50.32 -2.32
C ASP A 43 28.64 48.92 -1.77
N PHE A 44 29.05 48.66 -0.52
CA PHE A 44 28.70 47.44 0.19
C PHE A 44 27.19 47.26 0.32
N ALA A 45 26.44 48.29 0.73
CA ALA A 45 24.98 48.23 0.82
C ALA A 45 24.31 47.98 -0.55
N THR A 46 24.86 48.56 -1.62
CA THR A 46 24.37 48.34 -2.99
C THR A 46 24.62 46.90 -3.44
N HIS A 47 25.78 46.34 -3.14
CA HIS A 47 26.10 44.95 -3.44
C HIS A 47 25.20 43.99 -2.66
N VAL A 48 25.01 44.20 -1.35
CA VAL A 48 24.09 43.39 -0.54
C VAL A 48 22.69 43.41 -1.12
N LEU A 49 22.17 44.58 -1.50
CA LEU A 49 20.84 44.70 -2.11
C LEU A 49 20.75 43.98 -3.47
N ALA A 50 21.81 44.01 -4.27
CA ALA A 50 21.86 43.29 -5.54
C ALA A 50 21.86 41.76 -5.32
N VAL A 51 22.64 41.27 -4.36
CA VAL A 51 22.67 39.84 -3.99
C VAL A 51 21.33 39.39 -3.44
N SER A 52 20.68 40.17 -2.57
CA SER A 52 19.34 39.84 -2.04
C SER A 52 18.29 39.70 -3.15
N LYS A 53 18.34 40.57 -4.18
CA LYS A 53 17.43 40.46 -5.34
C LYS A 53 17.68 39.20 -6.16
N LEU A 54 18.96 38.80 -6.32
CA LEU A 54 19.32 37.59 -7.05
C LEU A 54 18.85 36.35 -6.28
N VAL A 55 19.06 36.31 -4.96
CA VAL A 55 18.58 35.23 -4.08
C VAL A 55 17.07 35.11 -4.15
N ALA A 56 16.32 36.20 -4.02
CA ALA A 56 14.85 36.16 -4.12
C ALA A 56 14.36 35.61 -5.47
N LYS A 57 15.04 35.95 -6.58
CA LYS A 57 14.72 35.41 -7.90
C LYS A 57 15.02 33.92 -8.00
N GLU A 58 16.13 33.46 -7.42
CA GLU A 58 16.50 32.05 -7.41
C GLU A 58 15.57 31.22 -6.50
N GLU A 59 15.18 31.74 -5.34
CA GLU A 59 14.16 31.13 -4.48
C GLU A 59 12.83 30.99 -5.22
N GLN A 60 12.40 32.02 -5.95
CA GLN A 60 11.21 31.93 -6.80
C GLN A 60 11.38 30.84 -7.87
N ARG A 61 12.53 30.78 -8.55
CA ARG A 61 12.81 29.74 -9.56
C ARG A 61 12.77 28.33 -8.95
N GLN A 62 13.27 28.18 -7.72
CA GLN A 62 13.24 26.90 -6.99
C GLN A 62 11.81 26.54 -6.58
N ALA A 63 11.01 27.51 -6.10
CA ALA A 63 9.61 27.31 -5.79
C ALA A 63 8.80 26.88 -7.03
N ASP A 64 9.02 27.55 -8.17
CA ASP A 64 8.38 27.19 -9.44
C ASP A 64 8.81 25.80 -9.92
N ALA A 65 10.09 25.45 -9.80
CA ALA A 65 10.60 24.13 -10.16
C ALA A 65 10.04 23.02 -9.24
N ALA A 66 9.91 23.29 -7.94
CA ALA A 66 9.30 22.37 -6.98
C ALA A 66 7.81 22.17 -7.27
N ALA A 67 7.08 23.24 -7.59
CA ALA A 67 5.68 23.18 -7.98
C ALA A 67 5.48 22.36 -9.27
N GLU A 68 6.34 22.55 -10.27
CA GLU A 68 6.29 21.79 -11.52
C GLU A 68 6.64 20.30 -11.31
N LEU A 69 7.61 20.00 -10.43
CA LEU A 69 7.93 18.62 -10.07
C LEU A 69 6.74 17.95 -9.36
N LEU A 70 6.08 18.66 -8.44
CA LEU A 70 4.88 18.16 -7.76
C LEU A 70 3.74 17.90 -8.75
N ARG A 71 3.50 18.84 -9.68
CA ARG A 71 2.50 18.67 -10.75
C ARG A 71 2.78 17.42 -11.59
N ARG A 72 4.04 17.21 -12.00
CA ARG A 72 4.43 16.01 -12.76
C ARG A 72 4.25 14.72 -11.98
N GLN A 73 4.54 14.73 -10.67
CA GLN A 73 4.30 13.56 -9.82
C GLN A 73 2.81 13.23 -9.72
N GLN A 74 1.96 14.24 -9.57
CA GLN A 74 0.50 14.07 -9.57
C GLN A 74 0.00 13.53 -10.92
N GLU A 75 0.43 14.13 -12.03
CA GLU A 75 0.07 13.68 -13.37
C GLU A 75 0.52 12.24 -13.66
N ALA A 76 1.72 11.87 -13.20
CA ALA A 76 2.23 10.50 -13.32
C ALA A 76 1.39 9.52 -12.50
N ALA A 77 1.02 9.88 -11.26
CA ALA A 77 0.15 9.05 -10.42
C ALA A 77 -1.25 8.90 -11.03
N GLU A 78 -1.84 9.97 -11.56
CA GLU A 78 -3.13 9.94 -12.25
C GLU A 78 -3.07 9.13 -13.55
N ALA A 79 -1.99 9.24 -14.32
CA ALA A 79 -1.77 8.43 -15.52
C ALA A 79 -1.64 6.95 -15.18
N GLN A 80 -0.92 6.61 -14.11
CA GLN A 80 -0.79 5.24 -13.62
C GLN A 80 -2.13 4.68 -13.15
N HIS A 81 -2.93 5.46 -12.42
CA HIS A 81 -4.27 5.07 -12.00
C HIS A 81 -5.17 4.80 -13.21
N ARG A 82 -5.23 5.73 -14.17
CA ARG A 82 -5.99 5.55 -15.42
C ARG A 82 -5.54 4.32 -16.21
N GLN A 83 -4.25 4.02 -16.22
CA GLN A 83 -3.72 2.83 -16.88
C GLN A 83 -4.19 1.55 -16.18
N GLN A 84 -4.17 1.51 -14.85
CA GLN A 84 -4.66 0.36 -14.07
C GLN A 84 -6.16 0.15 -14.28
N GLU A 85 -6.96 1.21 -14.26
CA GLU A 85 -8.39 1.14 -14.55
C GLU A 85 -8.66 0.65 -15.98
N ALA A 86 -7.93 1.17 -16.97
CA ALA A 86 -8.05 0.73 -18.36
C ALA A 86 -7.70 -0.77 -18.52
N ALA A 87 -6.64 -1.24 -17.84
CA ALA A 87 -6.25 -2.64 -17.84
C ALA A 87 -7.32 -3.53 -17.16
N ALA A 88 -7.84 -3.12 -16.01
CA ALA A 88 -8.92 -3.82 -15.31
C ALA A 88 -10.19 -3.90 -16.18
N ASN A 89 -10.57 -2.80 -16.82
CA ASN A 89 -11.70 -2.74 -17.73
C ASN A 89 -11.50 -3.62 -18.98
N ALA A 90 -10.27 -3.68 -19.53
CA ALA A 90 -9.96 -4.55 -20.66
C ALA A 90 -10.10 -6.04 -20.27
N VAL A 91 -9.59 -6.44 -19.10
CA VAL A 91 -9.75 -7.80 -18.57
C VAL A 91 -11.23 -8.12 -18.34
N GLN A 92 -11.99 -7.17 -17.78
CA GLN A 92 -13.41 -7.36 -17.52
C GLN A 92 -14.20 -7.53 -18.84
N ARG A 93 -13.90 -6.73 -19.86
CA ARG A 93 -14.52 -6.85 -21.18
C ARG A 93 -14.22 -8.20 -21.82
N LEU A 94 -12.96 -8.63 -21.79
CA LEU A 94 -12.58 -9.94 -22.32
C LEU A 94 -13.34 -11.08 -21.62
N ARG A 95 -13.47 -11.01 -20.29
CA ARG A 95 -14.25 -12.00 -19.52
C ARG A 95 -15.72 -12.02 -19.95
N GLN A 96 -16.33 -10.85 -20.16
CA GLN A 96 -17.71 -10.74 -20.62
C GLN A 96 -17.90 -11.31 -22.02
N GLU A 97 -16.99 -11.01 -22.95
CA GLU A 97 -17.02 -11.53 -24.32
C GLU A 97 -16.88 -13.06 -24.35
N VAL A 98 -15.94 -13.61 -23.58
CA VAL A 98 -15.77 -15.06 -23.44
C VAL A 98 -17.01 -15.71 -22.83
N ALA A 99 -17.57 -15.12 -21.77
CA ALA A 99 -18.78 -15.65 -21.12
C ALA A 99 -20.00 -15.60 -22.05
N ALA A 100 -20.18 -14.52 -22.82
CA ALA A 100 -21.27 -14.39 -23.77
C ALA A 100 -21.15 -15.42 -24.92
N SER A 101 -19.93 -15.61 -25.44
CA SER A 101 -19.65 -16.60 -26.48
C SER A 101 -19.93 -18.02 -25.98
N LEU A 102 -19.46 -18.36 -24.78
CA LEU A 102 -19.73 -19.66 -24.16
C LEU A 102 -21.24 -19.89 -23.98
N HIS A 103 -21.95 -18.88 -23.45
CA HIS A 103 -23.39 -18.99 -23.26
C HIS A 103 -24.14 -19.19 -24.59
N GLN A 104 -23.72 -18.53 -25.67
CA GLN A 104 -24.30 -18.74 -26.99
C GLN A 104 -24.07 -20.19 -27.47
N GLN A 105 -22.86 -20.73 -27.29
CA GLN A 105 -22.55 -22.11 -27.65
C GLN A 105 -23.39 -23.11 -26.84
N GLU A 106 -23.61 -22.85 -25.54
CA GLU A 106 -24.47 -23.67 -24.70
C GLU A 106 -25.92 -23.70 -25.20
N LEU A 107 -26.46 -22.54 -25.60
CA LEU A 107 -27.80 -22.45 -26.17
C LEU A 107 -27.91 -23.21 -27.50
N GLU A 108 -26.90 -23.12 -28.36
CA GLU A 108 -26.85 -23.85 -29.64
C GLU A 108 -26.78 -25.37 -29.42
N CYS A 109 -25.94 -25.82 -28.48
CA CYS A 109 -25.86 -27.21 -28.09
C CYS A 109 -27.19 -27.71 -27.52
N ALA A 110 -27.80 -26.96 -26.59
CA ALA A 110 -29.09 -27.29 -26.00
C ALA A 110 -30.22 -27.36 -27.05
N SER A 111 -30.22 -26.47 -28.04
CA SER A 111 -31.15 -26.51 -29.16
C SER A 111 -30.98 -27.77 -30.00
N THR A 112 -29.73 -28.13 -30.33
CA THR A 112 -29.41 -29.34 -31.10
C THR A 112 -29.84 -30.60 -30.37
N LEU A 113 -29.52 -30.70 -29.08
CA LEU A 113 -29.92 -31.84 -28.23
C LEU A 113 -31.44 -31.96 -28.12
N ARG A 114 -32.15 -30.83 -28.01
CA ARG A 114 -33.62 -30.82 -28.01
C ARG A 114 -34.20 -31.36 -29.32
N GLY A 115 -33.58 -31.04 -30.46
CA GLY A 115 -33.99 -31.57 -31.77
C GLY A 115 -33.74 -33.08 -31.93
N TRP A 116 -32.83 -33.65 -31.14
CA TRP A 116 -32.54 -35.09 -31.14
C TRP A 116 -33.41 -35.88 -30.15
N HIS A 117 -34.11 -35.19 -29.25
CA HIS A 117 -34.98 -35.85 -28.28
C HIS A 117 -36.26 -36.35 -28.96
N PHE A 118 -36.58 -37.62 -28.78
CA PHE A 118 -37.78 -38.21 -29.34
C PHE A 118 -39.03 -37.75 -28.56
N THR A 119 -40.05 -37.29 -29.27
CA THR A 119 -41.34 -36.90 -28.68
C THR A 119 -42.45 -37.72 -29.35
N PRO A 120 -43.07 -38.68 -28.64
CA PRO A 120 -44.17 -39.46 -29.20
C PRO A 120 -45.31 -38.56 -29.65
N THR A 121 -45.80 -38.77 -30.88
CA THR A 121 -46.92 -38.01 -31.47
C THR A 121 -48.08 -38.97 -31.81
N ASP A 122 -49.31 -38.48 -31.91
CA ASP A 122 -50.48 -39.29 -32.29
C ASP A 122 -50.24 -39.96 -33.67
N GLY A 123 -50.07 -41.29 -33.65
CA GLY A 123 -49.76 -42.10 -34.84
C GLY A 123 -48.29 -42.51 -34.99
N HIS A 124 -47.39 -42.00 -34.15
CA HIS A 124 -45.97 -42.39 -34.12
C HIS A 124 -45.49 -42.54 -32.67
N SER A 125 -45.98 -43.59 -32.01
CA SER A 125 -45.71 -43.84 -30.59
C SER A 125 -44.38 -44.56 -30.31
N GLN A 126 -43.77 -45.18 -31.33
CA GLN A 126 -42.53 -45.95 -31.19
C GLN A 126 -41.42 -45.31 -32.04
N PRO A 127 -40.24 -45.01 -31.47
CA PRO A 127 -39.13 -44.45 -32.24
C PRO A 127 -38.60 -45.48 -33.24
N SER A 128 -38.13 -44.99 -34.39
CA SER A 128 -37.24 -45.76 -35.27
C SER A 128 -35.89 -46.00 -34.57
N ALA A 129 -35.11 -46.98 -35.04
CA ALA A 129 -33.79 -47.28 -34.46
C ALA A 129 -32.83 -46.07 -34.50
N GLU A 130 -32.95 -45.20 -35.51
CA GLU A 130 -32.16 -43.98 -35.61
C GLU A 130 -32.59 -42.91 -34.59
N GLU A 131 -33.91 -42.73 -34.40
CA GLU A 131 -34.46 -41.80 -33.41
C GLU A 131 -34.15 -42.26 -31.98
N GLU A 132 -34.24 -43.56 -31.69
CA GLU A 132 -33.86 -44.14 -30.41
C GLU A 132 -32.38 -43.87 -30.10
N THR A 133 -31.50 -44.10 -31.07
CA THR A 133 -30.06 -43.83 -30.91
C THR A 133 -29.78 -42.34 -30.66
N LYS A 134 -30.43 -41.44 -31.41
CA LYS A 134 -30.29 -39.99 -31.25
C LYS A 134 -30.82 -39.51 -29.89
N ASP A 135 -31.95 -40.04 -29.46
CA ASP A 135 -32.58 -39.74 -28.18
C ASP A 135 -31.72 -40.20 -27.00
N ASP A 136 -31.16 -41.41 -27.08
CA ASP A 136 -30.23 -41.94 -26.08
C ASP A 136 -28.96 -41.11 -25.97
N ILE A 137 -28.35 -40.73 -27.10
CA ILE A 137 -27.19 -39.84 -27.13
C ILE A 137 -27.54 -38.48 -26.54
N SER A 138 -28.70 -37.92 -26.90
CA SER A 138 -29.15 -36.63 -26.38
C SER A 138 -29.31 -36.65 -24.86
N LYS A 139 -29.99 -37.67 -24.33
CA LYS A 139 -30.17 -37.89 -22.89
C LYS A 139 -28.84 -38.09 -22.17
N PHE A 140 -27.91 -38.84 -22.77
CA PHE A 140 -26.59 -39.05 -22.21
C PHE A 140 -25.80 -37.74 -22.11
N ILE A 141 -25.73 -36.96 -23.20
CA ILE A 141 -25.03 -35.67 -23.21
C ILE A 141 -25.67 -34.69 -22.23
N ALA A 142 -27.01 -34.61 -22.18
CA ALA A 142 -27.71 -33.73 -21.25
C ALA A 142 -27.38 -34.05 -19.77
N ARG A 143 -27.32 -35.35 -19.41
CA ARG A 143 -26.92 -35.79 -18.06
C ARG A 143 -25.46 -35.47 -17.76
N LEU A 144 -24.57 -35.62 -18.74
CA LEU A 144 -23.15 -35.28 -18.60
C LEU A 144 -22.98 -33.78 -18.36
N LEU A 145 -23.61 -32.93 -19.19
CA LEU A 145 -23.58 -31.47 -19.04
C LEU A 145 -24.10 -31.02 -17.68
N LEU A 146 -25.22 -31.60 -17.21
CA LEU A 146 -25.76 -31.31 -15.88
C LEU A 146 -24.76 -31.65 -14.77
N THR A 147 -24.12 -32.82 -14.87
CA THR A 147 -23.12 -33.27 -13.88
C THR A 147 -21.88 -32.36 -13.90
N CYS A 148 -21.38 -32.00 -15.08
CA CYS A 148 -20.24 -31.09 -15.22
C CYS A 148 -20.56 -29.69 -14.66
N ASN A 149 -21.73 -29.14 -14.97
CA ASN A 149 -22.17 -27.84 -14.47
C ASN A 149 -22.28 -27.82 -12.94
N TRP A 150 -22.69 -28.92 -12.33
CA TRP A 150 -22.70 -29.07 -10.87
C TRP A 150 -21.30 -29.16 -10.26
N GLN A 151 -20.36 -29.83 -10.93
CA GLN A 151 -18.98 -30.01 -10.43
C GLN A 151 -18.12 -28.75 -10.53
N GLN A 152 -18.34 -27.90 -11.54
CA GLN A 152 -17.57 -26.66 -11.75
C GLN A 152 -17.49 -25.73 -10.53
N PRO A 153 -18.60 -25.33 -9.88
CA PRO A 153 -18.53 -24.45 -8.71
C PRO A 153 -17.83 -25.11 -7.51
N GLU A 154 -17.97 -26.43 -7.35
CA GLU A 154 -17.29 -27.15 -6.27
C GLU A 154 -15.76 -27.19 -6.47
N LEU A 155 -15.31 -27.35 -7.73
CA LEU A 155 -13.88 -27.27 -8.05
C LEU A 155 -13.30 -25.87 -7.80
N GLU A 156 -14.02 -24.80 -8.16
CA GLU A 156 -13.58 -23.44 -7.85
C GLU A 156 -13.61 -23.16 -6.34
N ARG A 157 -14.58 -23.69 -5.61
CA ARG A 157 -14.63 -23.63 -4.14
C ARG A 157 -13.40 -24.30 -3.52
N LEU A 158 -13.07 -25.52 -3.94
CA LEU A 158 -11.90 -26.25 -3.45
C LEU A 158 -10.60 -25.51 -3.78
N LYS A 159 -10.46 -24.98 -4.99
CA LYS A 159 -9.31 -24.16 -5.38
C LYS A 159 -9.18 -22.90 -4.53
N HIS A 160 -10.30 -22.25 -4.18
CA HIS A 160 -10.30 -21.10 -3.28
C HIS A 160 -9.80 -21.47 -1.89
N VAL A 161 -10.34 -22.55 -1.29
CA VAL A 161 -9.92 -23.05 0.03
C VAL A 161 -8.44 -23.40 0.03
N ILE A 162 -7.94 -24.12 -0.99
CA ILE A 162 -6.51 -24.46 -1.10
C ILE A 162 -5.64 -23.21 -1.14
N LYS A 163 -6.09 -22.17 -1.86
CA LYS A 163 -5.36 -20.90 -1.93
C LYS A 163 -5.36 -20.19 -0.57
N GLU A 164 -6.50 -20.09 0.08
CA GLU A 164 -6.64 -19.47 1.40
C GLU A 164 -5.74 -20.17 2.44
N THR A 165 -5.77 -21.51 2.50
CA THR A 165 -4.90 -22.28 3.39
C THR A 165 -3.42 -22.04 3.08
N ARG A 166 -3.04 -21.95 1.79
CA ARG A 166 -1.66 -21.63 1.38
C ARG A 166 -1.25 -20.23 1.81
N ASP A 167 -2.10 -19.24 1.59
CA ASP A 167 -1.82 -17.84 1.93
C ASP A 167 -1.67 -17.68 3.46
N MET A 168 -2.56 -18.34 4.23
CA MET A 168 -2.50 -18.41 5.69
C MET A 168 -1.21 -19.10 6.18
N HIS A 169 -0.83 -20.23 5.59
CA HIS A 169 0.43 -20.91 5.92
C HIS A 169 1.64 -20.03 5.57
N SER A 170 1.63 -19.38 4.41
CA SER A 170 2.70 -18.47 4.01
C SER A 170 2.83 -17.30 4.98
N HIS A 171 1.71 -16.70 5.41
CA HIS A 171 1.71 -15.63 6.40
C HIS A 171 2.25 -16.09 7.74
N THR A 172 1.83 -17.27 8.20
CA THR A 172 2.27 -17.82 9.49
C THR A 172 3.77 -18.13 9.47
N ASN A 173 4.28 -18.72 8.38
CA ASN A 173 5.72 -18.94 8.20
C ASN A 173 6.50 -17.63 8.13
N HIS A 174 5.96 -16.62 7.45
CA HIS A 174 6.60 -15.31 7.39
C HIS A 174 6.65 -14.64 8.77
N SER A 175 5.57 -14.73 9.56
CA SER A 175 5.52 -14.23 10.93
C SER A 175 6.55 -14.95 11.82
N PHE A 176 6.66 -16.27 11.67
CA PHE A 176 7.64 -17.07 12.38
C PHE A 176 9.09 -16.68 12.01
N ASN A 177 9.40 -16.56 10.72
CA ASN A 177 10.72 -16.12 10.28
C ASN A 177 11.06 -14.71 10.76
N ALA A 178 10.11 -13.77 10.70
CA ALA A 178 10.31 -12.44 11.25
C ALA A 178 10.57 -12.49 12.77
N CYS A 179 9.92 -13.38 13.51
CA CYS A 179 10.20 -13.57 14.93
C CYS A 179 11.61 -14.12 15.17
N LEU A 180 12.11 -15.00 14.30
CA LEU A 180 13.49 -15.50 14.36
C LEU A 180 14.52 -14.41 14.01
N ASP A 181 14.27 -13.61 12.98
CA ASP A 181 15.16 -12.52 12.57
C ASP A 181 15.31 -11.49 13.71
N ASN A 182 14.20 -11.09 14.35
CA ASN A 182 14.25 -10.23 15.53
C ASN A 182 15.01 -10.88 16.70
N LEU A 183 14.96 -12.21 16.83
CA LEU A 183 15.69 -12.95 17.86
C LEU A 183 17.21 -12.86 17.63
N GLU A 184 17.63 -12.93 16.36
CA GLU A 184 19.03 -12.89 15.93
C GLU A 184 19.60 -11.47 15.97
N ASP A 185 18.82 -10.46 15.55
CA ASP A 185 19.20 -9.05 15.61
C ASP A 185 19.35 -8.55 17.06
N ASP A 186 18.47 -8.97 17.97
CA ASP A 186 18.54 -8.59 19.40
C ASP A 186 19.72 -9.27 20.13
N ASP A 187 20.08 -10.50 19.78
CA ASP A 187 21.27 -11.18 20.32
C ASP A 187 22.57 -10.47 19.85
N ALA A 188 22.59 -9.98 18.60
CA ALA A 188 23.69 -9.17 18.08
C ALA A 188 23.76 -7.78 18.77
N ALA A 189 22.63 -7.16 19.08
CA ALA A 189 22.58 -5.88 19.80
C ALA A 189 22.97 -6.01 21.29
N SER A 190 22.55 -7.10 21.95
CA SER A 190 22.88 -7.43 23.34
C SER A 190 24.38 -7.65 23.56
N ALA A 191 25.08 -8.25 22.59
CA ALA A 191 26.54 -8.43 22.63
C ALA A 191 27.33 -7.11 22.63
N HIS A 192 26.71 -6.00 22.22
CA HIS A 192 27.33 -4.66 22.15
C HIS A 192 26.91 -3.70 23.27
N ALA A 193 25.92 -4.04 24.08
CA ALA A 193 25.47 -3.22 25.21
C ALA A 193 26.15 -3.67 26.53
N GLY A 194 26.87 -2.75 27.18
CA GLY A 194 27.45 -3.00 28.52
C GLY A 194 26.37 -3.29 29.58
N PRO A 195 26.75 -3.84 30.75
CA PRO A 195 25.83 -4.43 31.73
C PRO A 195 24.85 -3.39 32.29
N SER A 196 23.69 -3.25 31.67
CA SER A 196 22.62 -2.37 32.12
C SER A 196 21.38 -3.21 32.40
N SER A 197 20.91 -3.13 33.65
CA SER A 197 19.68 -3.69 34.23
C SER A 197 19.27 -5.10 33.79
N SER A 198 19.73 -6.11 34.53
CA SER A 198 19.32 -7.52 34.40
C SER A 198 17.80 -7.73 34.43
N GLU A 199 17.05 -6.85 35.09
CA GLU A 199 15.59 -6.93 35.19
C GLU A 199 14.87 -6.54 33.88
N SER A 200 15.39 -5.60 33.08
CA SER A 200 14.76 -5.26 31.79
C SER A 200 15.02 -6.34 30.73
N SER A 201 16.23 -6.90 30.72
CA SER A 201 16.61 -8.01 29.84
C SER A 201 15.79 -9.28 30.11
N THR A 202 15.45 -9.56 31.37
CA THR A 202 14.64 -10.73 31.73
C THR A 202 13.20 -10.58 31.22
N ARG A 203 12.60 -9.39 31.38
CA ARG A 203 11.24 -9.09 30.89
C ARG A 203 11.15 -9.14 29.36
N GLU A 204 12.17 -8.63 28.67
CA GLU A 204 12.24 -8.66 27.21
C GLU A 204 12.36 -10.07 26.65
N LEU A 205 13.11 -10.95 27.35
CA LEU A 205 13.17 -12.37 27.03
C LEU A 205 11.83 -13.09 27.25
N GLU A 206 11.12 -12.80 28.35
CA GLU A 206 9.77 -13.34 28.60
C GLU A 206 8.80 -12.95 27.48
N GLU A 207 8.77 -11.67 27.08
CA GLU A 207 7.93 -11.21 25.96
C GLU A 207 8.32 -11.86 24.62
N ARG A 208 9.61 -12.17 24.38
CA ARG A 208 10.06 -12.93 23.20
C ARG A 208 9.54 -14.37 23.23
N ILE A 209 9.65 -15.04 24.36
CA ILE A 209 9.15 -16.41 24.55
C ILE A 209 7.64 -16.47 24.33
N ASP A 210 6.88 -15.53 24.89
CA ASP A 210 5.43 -15.46 24.72
C ASP A 210 5.04 -15.29 23.24
N ARG A 211 5.74 -14.43 22.49
CA ARG A 211 5.53 -14.26 21.04
C ARG A 211 5.83 -15.53 20.24
N VAL A 212 6.94 -16.21 20.55
CA VAL A 212 7.32 -17.48 19.88
C VAL A 212 6.30 -18.58 20.20
N VAL A 213 5.90 -18.72 21.46
CA VAL A 213 4.90 -19.71 21.89
C VAL A 213 3.55 -19.45 21.24
N ALA A 214 3.11 -18.18 21.13
CA ALA A 214 1.90 -17.82 20.40
C ALA A 214 1.97 -18.23 18.92
N THR A 215 3.09 -17.90 18.25
CA THR A 215 3.27 -18.21 16.81
C THR A 215 3.35 -19.72 16.55
N ILE A 216 3.97 -20.48 17.46
CA ILE A 216 4.00 -21.96 17.42
C ILE A 216 2.60 -22.53 17.68
N GLY A 217 1.81 -21.92 18.58
CA GLY A 217 0.42 -22.29 18.83
C GLY A 217 -0.47 -22.11 17.59
N ASP A 218 -0.28 -21.02 16.86
CA ASP A 218 -0.99 -20.76 15.60
C ASP A 218 -0.62 -21.81 14.53
N LEU A 219 0.68 -22.13 14.37
CA LEU A 219 1.14 -23.21 13.48
C LEU A 219 0.54 -24.58 13.85
N GLY A 220 0.50 -24.89 15.14
CA GLY A 220 -0.09 -26.14 15.66
C GLY A 220 -1.60 -26.24 15.41
N THR A 221 -2.31 -25.12 15.48
CA THR A 221 -3.75 -25.03 15.17
C THR A 221 -4.00 -25.27 13.67
N LEU A 222 -3.14 -24.74 12.80
CA LEU A 222 -3.21 -25.00 11.35
C LEU A 222 -2.97 -26.48 11.01
N ALA A 223 -1.94 -27.09 11.60
CA ALA A 223 -1.64 -28.51 11.39
C ALA A 223 -2.78 -29.42 11.89
N SER A 224 -3.38 -29.07 13.03
CA SER A 224 -4.50 -29.82 13.60
C SER A 224 -5.80 -29.65 12.81
N SER A 225 -6.04 -28.46 12.24
CA SER A 225 -7.20 -28.20 11.37
C SER A 225 -7.15 -28.97 10.04
N ASN A 226 -5.95 -29.36 9.59
CA ASN A 226 -5.72 -30.11 8.37
C ASN A 226 -5.95 -31.64 8.53
N ASP A 227 -5.92 -32.14 9.77
CA ASP A 227 -6.13 -33.57 10.10
C ASP A 227 -7.60 -33.91 10.43
N GLN A 228 -8.50 -32.93 10.44
CA GLN A 228 -9.91 -33.17 10.72
C GLN A 228 -10.61 -33.65 9.43
N PRO A 229 -11.06 -34.92 9.31
CA PRO A 229 -11.85 -35.34 8.17
C PRO A 229 -13.16 -34.57 8.19
N THR A 230 -13.40 -33.73 7.19
CA THR A 230 -14.70 -33.10 6.96
C THR A 230 -15.70 -34.18 6.54
N THR A 231 -16.25 -34.89 7.52
CA THR A 231 -17.50 -35.63 7.37
C THR A 231 -18.65 -34.63 7.41
N HIS A 232 -18.86 -33.92 6.30
CA HIS A 232 -20.16 -33.29 6.07
C HIS A 232 -20.92 -34.13 5.04
N ASN A 233 -21.68 -35.08 5.58
CA ASN A 233 -22.73 -35.79 4.91
C ASN A 233 -23.93 -34.83 4.79
N ARG A 234 -24.20 -34.30 3.60
CA ARG A 234 -25.56 -33.99 3.13
C ARG A 234 -25.62 -33.77 1.63
#